data_AF-A0AAW6MEC3-F1
#
_entry.id   AF-A0AAW6MEC3-F1
#
_cell.length_a   1.000
_cell.length_b   1.000
_cell.length_c   1.000
_cell.angle_alpha   90.00
_cell.angle_beta   90.00
_cell.angle_gamma   90.00
#
_symmetry.space_group_name_H-M   'P 1'
#
loop_
_entity.id
_entity.type
_entity.pdbx_description
1 polymer ?
#
loop_
_entity_poly.entity_id
_entity_poly.type
_entity_poly.pdbx_seq_one_letter_code
_entity_poly.pdbx_strand_id
1 'polypeptide(L)'
;EDIKEMPKVLFPGRIHLVQTPWVAEKAVTYLKKYSLLGIDSETRPSFTKGQSHKVDLLQVSSEEDCFLFRLNLTGLTLPIISLLESPSVTKLGLSLRDDFMML
;
A
#
# COMPACT_ATOMS: atom_id res chain seq x y z
N GLU A 1 -15.44 -19.62 -17.75
CA GLU A 1 -14.53 -20.40 -16.89
C GLU A 1 -13.06 -19.98 -17.03
N ASP A 2 -12.79 -19.02 -17.92
CA ASP A 2 -11.48 -18.73 -18.50
C ASP A 2 -10.50 -18.00 -17.57
N ILE A 3 -10.98 -17.36 -16.50
CA ILE A 3 -10.12 -16.65 -15.52
C ILE A 3 -9.15 -17.61 -14.83
N LYS A 4 -9.55 -18.87 -14.61
CA LYS A 4 -8.70 -19.87 -13.94
C LYS A 4 -7.52 -20.30 -14.80
N GLU A 5 -7.61 -20.14 -16.11
CA GLU A 5 -6.57 -20.55 -17.06
C GLU A 5 -5.61 -19.40 -17.42
N MET A 6 -5.93 -18.17 -17.01
CA MET A 6 -5.06 -17.03 -17.27
C MET A 6 -3.70 -17.20 -16.55
N PRO A 7 -2.60 -16.79 -17.19
CA PRO A 7 -1.28 -16.85 -16.56
C PRO A 7 -1.25 -15.97 -15.32
N LYS A 8 -0.67 -16.50 -14.24
CA LYS A 8 -0.43 -15.73 -13.03
C LYS A 8 0.65 -14.69 -13.30
N VAL A 9 0.38 -13.45 -12.94
CA VAL A 9 1.38 -12.38 -12.91
C VAL A 9 2.08 -12.41 -11.57
N LEU A 10 3.41 -12.41 -11.59
CA LEU A 10 4.25 -12.29 -10.40
C LEU A 10 4.98 -10.95 -10.47
N PHE A 11 5.14 -10.30 -9.32
CA PHE A 11 5.98 -9.11 -9.23
C PHE A 11 7.46 -9.54 -9.26
N PRO A 12 8.25 -9.16 -10.28
CA PRO A 12 9.65 -9.58 -10.39
C PRO A 12 10.59 -8.76 -9.51
N GLY A 13 10.11 -7.63 -8.98
CA GLY A 13 10.87 -6.70 -8.16
C GLY A 13 11.09 -7.16 -6.73
N ARG A 14 11.73 -6.30 -5.95
CA ARG A 14 12.05 -6.59 -4.54
C ARG A 14 10.88 -6.20 -3.65
N ILE A 15 10.62 -7.01 -2.64
CA ILE A 15 9.57 -6.74 -1.65
C ILE A 15 10.25 -6.38 -0.32
N HIS A 16 9.89 -5.21 0.22
CA HIS A 16 10.43 -4.66 1.47
C HIS A 16 9.35 -4.63 2.53
N LEU A 17 9.58 -5.28 3.67
CA LEU A 17 8.64 -5.26 4.79
C LEU A 17 8.96 -4.09 5.72
N VAL A 18 7.98 -3.23 5.97
CA VAL A 18 8.11 -2.03 6.81
C VAL A 18 7.27 -2.20 8.07
N GLN A 19 7.93 -2.39 9.21
CA GLN A 19 7.27 -2.71 10.49
C GLN A 19 7.52 -1.69 11.60
N THR A 20 8.34 -0.66 11.35
CA THR A 20 8.60 0.40 12.35
C THR A 20 8.47 1.79 11.73
N PRO A 21 8.12 2.82 12.52
CA PRO A 21 8.02 4.19 12.01
C PRO A 21 9.31 4.72 11.37
N TRP A 22 10.48 4.35 11.91
CA TRP A 22 11.77 4.76 11.36
C TRP A 22 12.07 4.13 9.99
N VAL A 23 11.73 2.85 9.79
CA VAL A 23 11.85 2.24 8.47
C VAL A 23 10.83 2.84 7.50
N ALA A 24 9.63 3.20 7.98
CA ALA A 24 8.62 3.85 7.16
C ALA A 24 9.07 5.21 6.63
N GLU A 25 9.75 6.01 7.45
CA GLU A 25 10.34 7.28 7.02
C GLU A 25 11.34 7.08 5.87
N LYS A 26 12.27 6.12 6.02
CA LYS A 26 13.25 5.81 4.97
C LYS A 26 12.60 5.33 3.68
N ALA A 27 11.61 4.44 3.78
CA ALA A 27 10.86 3.94 2.64
C ALA A 27 10.13 5.09 1.91
N VAL A 28 9.50 5.99 2.66
CA VAL A 28 8.84 7.19 2.09
C VAL A 28 9.84 8.10 1.39
N THR A 29 11.00 8.37 1.99
CA THR A 29 12.05 9.19 1.35
C THR A 29 12.53 8.58 0.03
N TYR A 30 12.60 7.25 -0.06
CA TYR A 30 12.90 6.56 -1.30
C TYR A 30 11.76 6.70 -2.33
N LEU A 31 10.53 6.39 -1.92
CA LEU A 31 9.35 6.41 -2.78
C LEU A 31 9.02 7.79 -3.35
N LYS A 32 9.29 8.87 -2.62
CA LYS A 32 9.10 10.26 -3.08
C LYS A 32 9.97 10.66 -4.28
N LYS A 33 10.96 9.84 -4.66
CA LYS A 33 11.78 10.08 -5.86
C LYS A 33 11.05 9.71 -7.15
N TYR A 34 9.97 8.94 -7.06
CA TYR A 34 9.18 8.48 -8.21
C TYR A 34 7.96 9.38 -8.39
N SER A 35 7.66 9.73 -9.64
CA SER A 35 6.46 10.50 -10.00
C SER A 35 5.19 9.64 -10.08
N LEU A 36 5.36 8.32 -10.13
CA LEU A 36 4.28 7.34 -10.29
C LEU A 36 4.50 6.18 -9.33
N LEU A 37 3.48 5.84 -8.54
CA LEU A 37 3.51 4.71 -7.61
C LEU A 37 2.21 3.92 -7.70
N GLY A 38 2.30 2.59 -7.66
CA GLY A 38 1.17 1.71 -7.40
C GLY A 38 0.78 1.72 -5.93
N ILE A 39 -0.51 1.74 -5.64
CA ILE A 39 -1.09 1.71 -4.30
C ILE A 39 -2.16 0.62 -4.26
N ASP A 40 -2.13 -0.15 -3.18
CA ASP A 40 -3.17 -1.11 -2.82
C ASP A 40 -3.24 -1.23 -1.29
N SER A 41 -4.36 -1.72 -0.76
CA SER A 41 -4.55 -1.84 0.68
C SER A 41 -5.26 -3.12 1.08
N GLU A 42 -4.90 -3.68 2.24
CA GLU A 42 -5.50 -4.90 2.76
C GLU A 42 -5.99 -4.70 4.20
N THR A 43 -7.21 -5.16 4.44
CA THR A 43 -7.85 -5.12 5.76
C THR A 43 -7.96 -6.53 6.33
N ARG A 44 -8.08 -6.63 7.65
CA ARG A 44 -8.39 -7.91 8.28
C ARG A 44 -9.78 -8.38 7.84
N PRO A 45 -9.97 -9.66 7.46
CA PRO A 45 -11.29 -10.17 7.14
C PRO A 45 -12.19 -10.12 8.38
N SER A 46 -13.43 -9.65 8.18
CA SER A 46 -14.48 -9.69 9.19
C SER A 46 -15.53 -10.72 8.80
N PHE A 47 -15.82 -11.65 9.71
CA PHE A 47 -16.87 -12.67 9.52
C PHE A 47 -18.20 -12.27 10.19
N THR A 48 -18.26 -11.06 10.77
CA THR A 48 -19.46 -10.52 11.42
C THR A 48 -20.00 -9.36 10.58
N LYS A 49 -21.26 -9.46 10.16
CA LYS A 49 -21.93 -8.43 9.36
C LYS A 49 -21.91 -7.08 10.08
N GLY A 50 -21.43 -6.04 9.40
CA GLY A 50 -21.39 -4.66 9.92
C GLY A 50 -20.12 -4.29 10.68
N GLN A 51 -19.18 -5.22 10.88
CA GLN A 51 -17.89 -4.93 11.50
C GLN A 51 -16.85 -4.64 10.41
N SER A 52 -16.32 -3.41 10.41
CA SER A 52 -15.21 -2.99 9.54
C SER A 52 -13.92 -2.85 10.36
N HIS A 53 -12.79 -3.19 9.75
CA HIS A 53 -11.47 -3.04 10.35
C HIS A 53 -10.72 -1.92 9.64
N LYS A 54 -9.86 -1.23 10.39
CA LYS A 54 -8.88 -0.31 9.79
C LYS A 54 -7.94 -1.11 8.88
N VAL A 55 -7.35 -0.41 7.91
CA VAL A 55 -6.33 -0.98 7.03
C VAL A 55 -5.16 -1.51 7.87
N ASP A 56 -4.83 -2.79 7.69
CA ASP A 56 -3.75 -3.46 8.42
C ASP A 56 -2.44 -3.41 7.61
N LEU A 57 -2.53 -3.38 6.27
CA LEU A 57 -1.41 -3.34 5.34
C LEU A 57 -1.67 -2.34 4.21
N LEU A 58 -0.67 -1.49 3.94
CA LEU A 58 -0.63 -0.63 2.76
C LEU A 58 0.53 -1.10 1.87
N GLN A 59 0.24 -1.40 0.59
CA GLN A 59 1.25 -1.67 -0.42
C GLN A 59 1.54 -0.41 -1.22
N VAL A 60 2.82 -0.08 -1.38
CA VAL A 60 3.25 1.00 -2.28
C VAL A 60 4.40 0.51 -3.16
N SER A 61 4.25 0.55 -4.48
CA SER A 61 5.25 0.02 -5.40
C SER A 61 5.72 1.03 -6.45
N SER A 62 7.01 1.00 -6.76
CA SER A 62 7.55 1.45 -8.05
C SER A 62 7.55 0.28 -9.04
N GLU A 63 8.20 0.44 -10.19
CA GLU A 63 8.40 -0.66 -11.14
C GLU A 63 9.33 -1.77 -10.59
N GLU A 64 10.27 -1.42 -9.69
CA GLU A 64 11.33 -2.32 -9.23
C GLU A 64 11.18 -2.77 -7.78
N ASP A 65 10.50 -1.98 -6.94
CA ASP A 65 10.38 -2.23 -5.50
C ASP A 65 8.92 -2.10 -5.04
N CYS A 66 8.50 -3.01 -4.17
CA CYS A 66 7.22 -2.97 -3.47
C CYS A 66 7.47 -2.88 -1.95
N PHE A 67 6.84 -1.92 -1.29
CA PHE A 67 6.93 -1.72 0.14
C PHE A 67 5.61 -2.12 0.81
N LEU A 68 5.71 -3.01 1.80
CA LEU A 68 4.62 -3.52 2.59
C LEU A 68 4.60 -2.83 3.95
N PHE A 69 3.84 -1.75 4.08
CA PHE A 69 3.68 -1.00 5.31
C PHE A 69 2.69 -1.69 6.24
N ARG A 70 3.19 -2.31 7.31
CA ARG A 70 2.38 -2.92 8.36
C ARG A 70 1.76 -1.84 9.25
N LEU A 71 0.70 -1.19 8.76
CA LEU A 71 -0.01 -0.12 9.46
C LEU A 71 -0.56 -0.57 10.82
N ASN A 72 -0.88 -1.86 10.96
CA ASN A 72 -1.27 -2.44 12.24
C ASN A 72 -0.14 -2.43 13.31
N LEU A 73 1.12 -2.22 12.90
CA LEU A 73 2.29 -2.11 13.78
C LEU A 73 2.81 -0.67 13.87
N THR A 74 2.85 0.04 12.74
CA THR A 74 3.43 1.38 12.67
C THR A 74 2.42 2.49 12.92
N GLY A 75 1.12 2.21 12.71
CA GLY A 75 0.11 3.22 12.45
C GLY A 75 0.32 3.95 11.13
N LEU A 76 -0.59 4.88 10.83
CA LEU A 76 -0.48 5.79 9.71
C LEU A 76 0.42 6.98 10.11
N THR A 77 1.72 6.84 9.87
CA THR A 77 2.73 7.84 10.28
C THR A 77 2.71 9.08 9.40
N LEU A 78 3.18 10.23 9.91
CA LEU A 78 3.27 11.48 9.13
C LEU A 78 4.03 11.34 7.80
N PRO A 79 5.14 10.59 7.70
CA PRO A 79 5.77 10.32 6.40
C PRO A 79 4.82 9.63 5.40
N ILE A 80 4.07 8.61 5.85
CA ILE A 80 3.13 7.88 4.99
C ILE A 80 2.02 8.82 4.53
N ILE A 81 1.43 9.60 5.44
CA ILE A 81 0.41 10.62 5.12
C ILE A 81 0.96 11.59 4.06
N SER A 82 2.16 12.13 4.30
CA SER A 82 2.80 13.06 3.38
C SER A 82 3.10 12.47 2.00
N LEU A 83 3.35 11.17 1.89
CA LEU A 83 3.47 10.48 0.59
C LEU A 83 2.11 10.40 -0.11
N LEU A 84 1.07 10.00 0.61
CA LEU A 84 -0.29 9.84 0.09
C LEU A 84 -0.92 11.19 -0.32
N GLU A 85 -0.62 12.27 0.40
CA GLU A 85 -1.10 13.62 0.07
C GLU A 85 -0.26 14.34 -0.98
N SER A 86 0.92 13.80 -1.33
CA SER A 86 1.86 14.48 -2.23
C SER A 86 1.28 14.67 -3.63
N PRO A 87 1.09 15.91 -4.13
CA PRO A 87 0.56 16.15 -5.48
C PRO A 87 1.61 15.87 -6.57
N SER A 88 2.89 15.81 -6.22
CA SER A 88 3.97 15.48 -7.16
C SER A 88 4.09 13.99 -7.47
N VAL A 89 3.36 13.14 -6.73
CA VAL A 89 3.34 11.69 -6.93
C VAL A 89 1.92 11.27 -7.35
N THR A 90 1.82 10.65 -8.52
CA THR A 90 0.58 10.03 -9.01
C THR A 90 0.45 8.64 -8.40
N LYS A 91 -0.71 8.35 -7.81
CA LYS A 91 -1.03 7.06 -7.19
C LYS A 91 -1.94 6.28 -8.12
N LEU A 92 -1.51 5.10 -8.54
CA LEU A 92 -2.26 4.19 -9.40
C LEU A 92 -2.79 3.03 -8.58
N GLY A 93 -4.06 2.70 -8.76
CA GLY A 93 -4.72 1.58 -8.10
C GLY A 93 -6.17 1.48 -8.52
N LEU A 94 -6.84 0.41 -8.13
CA LEU A 94 -8.26 0.19 -8.40
C LEU A 94 -9.06 0.60 -7.18
N SER A 95 -10.19 1.28 -7.38
CA SER A 95 -11.09 1.68 -6.28
C SER A 95 -10.46 2.52 -5.15
N LEU A 96 -9.37 3.24 -5.44
CA LEU A 96 -8.60 4.02 -4.47
C LEU A 96 -9.42 4.95 -3.57
N ARG A 97 -10.56 5.46 -4.05
CA ARG A 97 -11.46 6.29 -3.24
C ARG A 97 -11.93 5.57 -1.99
N ASP A 98 -12.26 4.30 -2.10
CA ASP A 98 -12.73 3.48 -0.97
C ASP A 98 -11.57 3.17 -0.03
N ASP A 99 -10.39 2.82 -0.57
CA ASP A 99 -9.17 2.61 0.22
C ASP A 99 -8.80 3.84 1.05
N PHE A 100 -8.85 5.03 0.45
CA PHE A 100 -8.56 6.28 1.16
C PHE A 100 -9.60 6.65 2.23
N MET A 101 -10.85 6.20 2.09
CA MET A 101 -11.84 6.37 3.16
C MET A 101 -11.60 5.43 4.34
N MET A 102 -10.84 4.34 4.15
CA MET A 102 -10.54 3.34 5.18
C MET A 102 -9.19 3.54 5.89
N LEU A 103 -8.28 4.32 5.28
CA LEU A 103 -6.98 4.72 5.84
C LEU A 103 -7.12 5.80 6.92
#